data_AF-A0A0J1GUS6-F1
#
_entry.id   AF-A0A0J1GUS6-F1
#
_cell.length_a   1.000
_cell.length_b   1.000
_cell.length_c   1.000
_cell.angle_alpha   90.00
_cell.angle_beta   90.00
_cell.angle_gamma   90.00
#
_symmetry.space_group_name_H-M   'P 1'
#
loop_
_entity.id
_entity.type
_entity.pdbx_description
1 polymer ?
#
loop_
_entity_poly.entity_id
_entity_poly.type
_entity_poly.pdbx_seq_one_letter_code
_entity_poly.pdbx_strand_id
1 'polypeptide(L)'
;MKRHGLILSVLCVSIISGCANNNSQSKDLTEKPKVEVKSLENIHSVILSVKKNERFLDGLYNSLSKRGIDQIAWMLPEKDMIRFRSHAINNVDFSGLSLNDAFSKMADNLGVRANLHYHLSDNVAAVVSWDGETEISIVEGEHLKEALKNISKDYSWNWIEDGKQGQSYLATSNYNFPYKYPLATKKGDFGQAISSIISAYPVRAELNENNRTVTILDAK
;
A
#
# COMPACT_ATOMS: atom_id res chain seq x y z
N MET A 1 31.44 34.03 49.49
CA MET A 1 32.26 32.88 49.01
C MET A 1 32.18 32.86 47.49
N LYS A 2 33.25 33.28 46.80
CA LYS A 2 34.11 32.48 45.88
C LYS A 2 33.36 31.86 44.69
N ARG A 3 33.51 32.41 43.47
CA ARG A 3 34.51 32.10 42.39
C ARG A 3 34.04 30.88 41.56
N HIS A 4 34.11 30.74 40.23
CA HIS A 4 34.75 31.31 39.01
C HIS A 4 33.90 30.81 37.80
N GLY A 5 33.98 31.26 36.54
CA GLY A 5 34.84 32.20 35.85
C GLY A 5 34.49 32.32 34.35
N LEU A 6 34.97 33.42 33.76
CA LEU A 6 35.09 33.84 32.34
C LEU A 6 35.70 32.77 31.40
N ILE A 7 35.53 32.86 30.07
CA ILE A 7 36.37 33.56 29.05
C ILE A 7 35.59 33.55 27.69
N LEU A 8 35.23 34.68 27.01
CA LEU A 8 35.94 35.55 26.01
C LEU A 8 36.60 34.76 24.84
N SER A 9 36.64 35.10 23.54
CA SER A 9 36.67 36.37 22.76
C SER A 9 36.50 35.98 21.26
N VAL A 10 35.78 36.74 20.43
CA VAL A 10 36.27 37.77 19.45
C VAL A 10 37.26 37.26 18.40
N LEU A 11 36.92 37.40 17.10
CA LEU A 11 37.78 38.09 16.14
C LEU A 11 37.00 38.52 14.88
N CYS A 12 36.98 39.83 14.67
CA CYS A 12 36.63 40.54 13.44
C CYS A 12 37.95 41.14 12.92
N VAL A 13 38.27 40.97 11.64
CA VAL A 13 39.33 41.75 10.97
C VAL A 13 38.83 42.12 9.58
N SER A 14 38.94 43.41 9.28
CA SER A 14 38.65 44.03 7.99
C SER A 14 39.93 44.54 7.32
N ILE A 15 39.80 44.78 6.01
CA ILE A 15 40.55 45.69 5.12
C ILE A 15 41.93 45.22 4.61
N ILE A 16 42.05 45.04 3.28
CA ILE A 16 43.10 45.68 2.46
C ILE A 16 42.49 46.14 1.12
N SER A 17 42.85 47.39 0.77
CA SER A 17 42.52 48.17 -0.42
C SER A 17 43.40 47.81 -1.63
N GLY A 18 42.92 48.00 -2.86
CA GLY A 18 43.71 47.87 -4.09
C GLY A 18 43.00 48.46 -5.31
N CYS A 19 43.60 49.51 -5.88
CA CYS A 19 43.07 50.40 -6.93
C CYS A 19 43.28 49.89 -8.37
N ALA A 20 42.42 50.38 -9.29
CA ALA A 20 42.57 50.60 -10.75
C ALA A 20 42.89 49.36 -11.65
N ASN A 21 42.42 49.20 -12.89
CA ASN A 21 42.19 50.13 -13.98
C ASN A 21 41.40 49.44 -15.14
N ASN A 22 40.62 50.22 -15.88
CA ASN A 22 40.14 50.11 -17.28
C ASN A 22 40.15 48.75 -18.03
N ASN A 23 38.99 48.32 -18.56
CA ASN A 23 38.67 48.59 -19.98
C ASN A 23 37.22 48.22 -20.33
N SER A 24 36.62 49.08 -21.13
CA SER A 24 35.32 48.93 -21.80
C SER A 24 35.25 47.70 -22.70
N GLN A 25 34.15 46.96 -22.65
CA GLN A 25 33.37 46.61 -23.85
C GLN A 25 31.97 46.13 -23.46
N SER A 26 30.99 46.93 -23.88
CA SER A 26 29.58 46.62 -23.94
C SER A 26 29.33 45.43 -24.87
N LYS A 27 28.70 44.37 -24.36
CA LYS A 27 27.76 43.56 -25.15
C LYS A 27 26.53 43.29 -24.31
N ASP A 28 25.46 43.95 -24.74
CA ASP A 28 24.09 43.63 -24.44
C ASP A 28 23.82 42.14 -24.73
N LEU A 29 23.50 41.40 -23.67
CA LEU A 29 22.87 40.08 -23.73
C LEU A 29 21.96 39.97 -22.52
N THR A 30 20.76 40.53 -22.63
CA THR A 30 19.60 40.04 -21.88
C THR A 30 19.25 38.62 -22.36
N GLU A 31 19.99 37.62 -21.90
CA GLU A 31 19.51 36.25 -21.88
C GLU A 31 19.47 35.78 -20.43
N LYS A 32 18.25 35.79 -19.87
CA LYS A 32 17.96 35.04 -18.65
C LYS A 32 18.42 33.60 -18.90
N PRO A 33 19.17 32.96 -17.99
CA PRO A 33 19.42 31.54 -18.13
C PRO A 33 18.05 30.86 -18.13
N LYS A 34 17.69 30.26 -19.27
CA LYS A 34 16.59 29.32 -19.37
C LYS A 34 17.01 28.13 -18.52
N VAL A 35 16.70 28.19 -17.23
CA VAL A 35 16.74 27.04 -16.35
C VAL A 35 15.70 26.09 -16.93
N GLU A 36 16.17 25.19 -17.79
CA GLU A 36 15.46 23.99 -18.11
C GLU A 36 15.40 23.21 -16.79
N VAL A 37 14.30 23.45 -16.06
CA VAL A 37 13.91 22.61 -14.94
C VAL A 37 13.71 21.24 -15.58
N LYS A 38 14.75 20.39 -15.51
CA LYS A 38 14.60 18.96 -15.76
C LYS A 38 13.46 18.51 -14.85
N SER A 39 12.32 18.22 -15.45
CA SER A 39 11.16 17.75 -14.72
C SER A 39 11.59 16.52 -13.91
N LEU A 40 11.27 16.51 -12.63
CA LEU A 40 11.47 15.37 -11.75
C LEU A 40 10.51 14.20 -12.08
N GLU A 41 9.94 14.18 -13.28
CA GLU A 41 8.98 13.16 -13.72
C GLU A 41 9.62 11.82 -14.07
N ASN A 42 10.95 11.72 -14.06
CA ASN A 42 11.66 10.58 -14.63
C ASN A 42 12.20 9.56 -13.60
N ILE A 43 11.50 9.34 -12.48
CA ILE A 43 11.97 8.43 -11.41
C ILE A 43 11.20 7.11 -11.28
N HIS A 44 10.04 6.88 -11.93
CA HIS A 44 9.37 5.56 -11.81
C HIS A 44 8.58 5.12 -13.06
N SER A 45 9.20 5.10 -14.24
CA SER A 45 8.66 4.32 -15.36
C SER A 45 8.85 2.84 -15.07
N VAL A 46 8.00 2.27 -14.22
CA VAL A 46 8.04 0.84 -13.94
C VAL A 46 7.50 0.10 -15.14
N ILE A 47 8.29 -0.86 -15.58
CA ILE A 47 7.98 -1.76 -16.67
C ILE A 47 7.05 -2.84 -16.09
N LEU A 48 5.76 -2.72 -16.39
CA LEU A 48 4.86 -3.88 -16.34
C LEU A 48 4.98 -4.59 -17.69
N SER A 49 5.67 -5.73 -17.68
CA SER A 49 5.87 -6.55 -18.86
C SER A 49 5.62 -8.00 -18.51
N VAL A 50 4.98 -8.75 -19.41
CA VAL A 50 4.75 -10.18 -19.30
C VAL A 50 5.49 -10.86 -20.45
N LYS A 51 6.44 -11.73 -20.13
CA LYS A 51 7.19 -12.48 -21.15
C LYS A 51 6.30 -13.53 -21.80
N LYS A 52 6.65 -13.94 -23.00
CA LYS A 52 6.06 -15.12 -23.64
C LYS A 52 6.13 -16.31 -22.69
N ASN A 53 5.02 -17.02 -22.56
CA ASN A 53 4.85 -18.16 -21.67
C ASN A 53 5.03 -17.84 -20.17
N GLU A 54 4.94 -16.57 -19.76
CA GLU A 54 4.77 -16.14 -18.36
C GLU A 54 3.28 -15.90 -18.09
N ARG A 55 2.82 -16.15 -16.86
CA ARG A 55 1.44 -15.79 -16.49
C ARG A 55 1.33 -14.29 -16.28
N PHE A 56 0.19 -13.70 -16.61
CA PHE A 56 -0.03 -12.27 -16.34
C PHE A 56 0.11 -11.94 -14.86
N LEU A 57 -0.31 -12.85 -13.98
CA LEU A 57 -0.12 -12.77 -12.54
C LEU A 57 1.36 -12.64 -12.14
N ASP A 58 2.25 -13.42 -12.76
CA ASP A 58 3.69 -13.40 -12.44
C ASP A 58 4.32 -12.08 -12.90
N GLY A 59 3.95 -11.60 -14.09
CA GLY A 59 4.41 -10.30 -14.60
C GLY A 59 3.97 -9.14 -13.70
N LEU A 60 2.74 -9.17 -13.21
CA LEU A 60 2.25 -8.17 -12.24
C LEU A 60 3.00 -8.27 -10.92
N TYR A 61 3.13 -9.47 -10.35
CA TYR A 61 3.88 -9.69 -9.11
C TYR A 61 5.31 -9.17 -9.24
N ASN A 62 6.03 -9.53 -10.30
CA ASN A 62 7.38 -9.07 -10.58
C ASN A 62 7.48 -7.53 -10.69
N SER A 63 6.46 -6.88 -11.26
CA SER A 63 6.39 -5.42 -11.37
C SER A 63 6.17 -4.75 -10.02
N LEU A 64 5.29 -5.30 -9.19
CA LEU A 64 4.99 -4.83 -7.83
C LEU A 64 6.16 -5.05 -6.87
N SER A 65 6.81 -6.22 -6.92
CA SER A 65 7.96 -6.52 -6.06
C SER A 65 9.15 -5.60 -6.32
N LYS A 66 9.36 -5.14 -7.57
CA LYS A 66 10.37 -4.11 -7.89
C LYS A 66 10.08 -2.76 -7.22
N ARG A 67 8.86 -2.53 -6.74
CA ARG A 67 8.43 -1.34 -5.99
C ARG A 67 8.40 -1.58 -4.47
N GLY A 68 8.88 -2.74 -4.01
CA GLY A 68 8.83 -3.13 -2.60
C GLY A 68 7.48 -3.71 -2.14
N ILE A 69 6.51 -3.87 -3.05
CA ILE A 69 5.22 -4.50 -2.74
C ILE A 69 5.35 -6.01 -2.91
N ASP A 70 5.32 -6.76 -1.81
CA ASP A 70 5.47 -8.22 -1.81
C ASP A 70 4.18 -8.97 -1.41
N GLN A 71 3.18 -8.24 -0.93
CA GLN A 71 1.89 -8.78 -0.51
C GLN A 71 0.76 -8.26 -1.38
N ILE A 72 0.00 -9.18 -2.00
CA ILE A 72 -1.09 -8.85 -2.91
C ILE A 72 -2.37 -9.57 -2.46
N ALA A 73 -3.41 -8.82 -2.12
CA ALA A 73 -4.76 -9.33 -1.92
C ALA A 73 -5.45 -9.50 -3.28
N TRP A 74 -6.06 -10.66 -3.52
CA TRP A 74 -6.80 -10.94 -4.76
C TRP A 74 -8.29 -11.10 -4.46
N MET A 75 -9.09 -10.13 -4.90
CA MET A 75 -10.55 -10.09 -4.67
C MET A 75 -11.29 -10.03 -6.01
N LEU A 76 -11.02 -11.04 -6.84
CA LEU A 76 -11.62 -11.22 -8.14
C LEU A 76 -12.48 -12.49 -8.17
N PRO A 77 -13.59 -12.50 -8.94
CA PRO A 77 -14.29 -13.72 -9.26
C PRO A 77 -13.36 -14.76 -9.92
N GLU A 78 -13.58 -16.05 -9.67
CA GLU A 78 -12.70 -17.11 -10.21
C GLU A 78 -12.59 -17.06 -11.74
N LYS A 79 -13.69 -16.72 -12.44
CA LYS A 79 -13.71 -16.54 -13.90
C LYS A 79 -12.68 -15.50 -14.40
N ASP A 80 -12.40 -14.49 -13.58
CA ASP A 80 -11.50 -13.39 -13.89
C ASP A 80 -10.07 -13.74 -13.44
N MET A 81 -9.92 -14.38 -12.28
CA MET A 81 -8.63 -14.93 -11.81
C MET A 81 -8.02 -15.91 -12.80
N ILE A 82 -8.82 -16.76 -13.45
CA ILE A 82 -8.34 -17.69 -14.49
C ILE A 82 -7.66 -16.94 -15.64
N ARG A 83 -8.11 -15.73 -16.01
CA ARG A 83 -7.48 -14.92 -17.05
C ARG A 83 -6.11 -14.40 -16.61
N PHE A 84 -5.98 -13.94 -15.37
CA PHE A 84 -4.67 -13.55 -14.82
C PHE A 84 -3.70 -14.72 -14.68
N ARG A 85 -4.21 -15.94 -14.44
CA ARG A 85 -3.40 -17.17 -14.40
C ARG A 85 -3.04 -17.71 -15.79
N SER A 86 -3.62 -17.17 -16.86
CA SER A 86 -3.30 -17.57 -18.23
C SER A 86 -1.91 -17.11 -18.65
N HIS A 87 -1.30 -17.82 -19.59
CA HIS A 87 0.04 -17.51 -20.09
C HIS A 87 -0.03 -16.58 -21.30
N ALA A 88 0.88 -15.62 -21.37
CA ALA A 88 0.99 -14.74 -22.53
C ALA A 88 1.53 -15.52 -23.75
N ILE A 89 0.84 -15.40 -24.89
CA ILE A 89 1.23 -16.06 -26.15
C ILE A 89 2.51 -15.44 -26.73
N ASN A 90 2.66 -14.12 -26.55
CA ASN A 90 3.80 -13.31 -26.97
C ASN A 90 4.27 -12.44 -25.80
N ASN A 91 5.40 -11.77 -25.95
CA ASN A 91 5.78 -10.72 -25.01
C ASN A 91 4.73 -9.61 -25.06
N VAL A 92 4.27 -9.17 -23.90
CA VAL A 92 3.34 -8.04 -23.73
C VAL A 92 4.04 -7.00 -22.86
N ASP A 93 4.09 -5.77 -23.36
CA ASP A 93 4.77 -4.68 -22.67
C ASP A 93 3.81 -3.50 -22.48
N PHE A 94 3.72 -3.02 -21.24
CA PHE A 94 2.94 -1.87 -20.82
C PHE A 94 3.85 -0.75 -20.28
N SER A 95 5.13 -0.76 -20.66
CA SER A 95 6.12 0.25 -20.29
C SER A 95 5.74 1.67 -20.70
N GLY A 96 6.29 2.65 -19.98
CA GLY A 96 6.07 4.09 -20.24
C GLY A 96 4.74 4.63 -19.70
N LEU A 97 3.99 3.82 -18.96
CA LEU A 97 2.74 4.18 -18.31
C LEU A 97 2.92 4.24 -16.78
N SER A 98 2.00 4.92 -16.10
CA SER A 98 1.88 4.74 -14.65
C SER A 98 1.51 3.28 -14.33
N LEU A 99 1.77 2.82 -13.10
CA LEU A 99 1.42 1.44 -12.72
C LEU A 99 -0.08 1.16 -12.87
N ASN A 100 -0.93 2.12 -12.49
CA ASN A 100 -2.38 1.96 -12.60
C ASN A 100 -2.83 1.92 -14.06
N ASP A 101 -2.27 2.79 -14.92
CA ASP A 101 -2.59 2.77 -16.36
C ASP A 101 -2.09 1.49 -17.03
N ALA A 102 -0.89 1.03 -16.67
CA ALA A 102 -0.32 -0.22 -17.17
C ALA A 102 -1.18 -1.42 -16.76
N PHE A 103 -1.60 -1.47 -15.49
CA PHE A 103 -2.49 -2.50 -14.99
C PHE A 103 -3.87 -2.45 -15.65
N SER A 104 -4.46 -1.26 -15.82
CA SER A 104 -5.74 -1.09 -16.52
C SER A 104 -5.65 -1.64 -17.94
N LYS A 105 -4.59 -1.32 -18.69
CA LYS A 105 -4.39 -1.88 -20.04
C LYS A 105 -4.19 -3.39 -20.04
N MET A 106 -3.53 -3.94 -19.01
CA MET A 106 -3.42 -5.39 -18.84
C MET A 106 -4.79 -6.03 -18.58
N ALA A 107 -5.59 -5.47 -17.68
CA ALA A 107 -6.93 -5.96 -17.38
C ALA A 107 -7.84 -5.89 -18.62
N ASP A 108 -7.77 -4.79 -19.39
CA ASP A 108 -8.48 -4.63 -20.66
C ASP A 108 -8.03 -5.67 -21.70
N ASN A 109 -6.73 -5.93 -21.81
CA ASN A 109 -6.18 -6.97 -22.70
C ASN A 109 -6.71 -8.37 -22.35
N LEU A 110 -6.95 -8.62 -21.07
CA LEU A 110 -7.52 -9.86 -20.56
C LEU A 110 -9.06 -9.92 -20.65
N GLY A 111 -9.71 -8.80 -20.99
CA GLY A 111 -11.16 -8.67 -20.97
C GLY A 111 -11.74 -8.79 -19.55
N VAL A 112 -10.99 -8.34 -18.54
CA VAL A 112 -11.36 -8.44 -17.12
C VAL A 112 -11.59 -7.04 -16.56
N ARG A 113 -12.66 -6.88 -15.79
CA ARG A 113 -12.87 -5.67 -14.98
C ARG A 113 -12.13 -5.82 -13.65
N ALA A 114 -10.95 -5.24 -13.56
CA ALA A 114 -10.15 -5.24 -12.34
C ALA A 114 -9.52 -3.86 -12.09
N ASN A 115 -9.39 -3.50 -10.82
CA ASN A 115 -8.74 -2.30 -10.34
C ASN A 115 -7.55 -2.67 -9.44
N LEU A 116 -6.47 -1.90 -9.52
CA LEU A 116 -5.30 -2.06 -8.67
C LEU A 116 -5.24 -0.91 -7.65
N HIS A 117 -5.16 -1.28 -6.39
CA HIS A 117 -4.91 -0.37 -5.27
C HIS A 117 -3.64 -0.80 -4.55
N TYR A 118 -2.85 0.14 -4.04
CA TYR A 118 -1.62 -0.19 -3.33
C TYR A 118 -1.23 0.88 -2.32
N HIS A 119 -0.60 0.45 -1.23
CA HIS A 119 0.00 1.31 -0.21
C HIS A 119 1.49 0.98 -0.10
N LEU A 120 2.33 1.91 -0.56
CA LEU A 120 3.79 1.75 -0.52
C LEU A 120 4.35 1.80 0.90
N SER A 121 3.67 2.47 1.84
CA SER A 121 4.07 2.50 3.25
C SER A 121 4.03 1.12 3.90
N ASP A 122 3.04 0.33 3.52
CA ASP A 122 2.75 -0.97 4.13
C ASP A 122 3.18 -2.14 3.23
N ASN A 123 3.77 -1.84 2.06
CA ASN A 123 4.22 -2.83 1.06
C ASN A 123 3.11 -3.78 0.56
N VAL A 124 1.87 -3.28 0.50
CA VAL A 124 0.69 -4.06 0.09
C VAL A 124 0.04 -3.54 -1.17
N ALA A 125 -0.56 -4.46 -1.92
CA ALA A 125 -1.48 -4.16 -3.01
C ALA A 125 -2.74 -5.02 -2.94
N ALA A 126 -3.77 -4.59 -3.65
CA ALA A 126 -5.01 -5.31 -3.85
C ALA A 126 -5.43 -5.22 -5.30
N VAL A 127 -5.80 -6.36 -5.87
CA VAL A 127 -6.46 -6.46 -7.16
C VAL A 127 -7.92 -6.82 -6.91
N VAL A 128 -8.83 -5.92 -7.27
CA VAL A 128 -10.25 -6.00 -6.89
C VAL A 128 -11.16 -5.86 -8.10
N SER A 129 -12.37 -6.42 -8.01
CA SER A 129 -13.36 -6.42 -9.11
C SER A 129 -14.40 -5.30 -9.02
N TRP A 130 -14.34 -4.47 -7.98
CA TRP A 130 -15.23 -3.31 -7.77
C TRP A 130 -14.51 -2.00 -8.04
N ASP A 131 -15.30 -0.96 -8.27
CA ASP A 131 -14.83 0.41 -8.36
C ASP A 131 -14.94 1.11 -7.00
N GLY A 132 -14.18 2.19 -6.81
CA GLY A 132 -14.23 3.03 -5.61
C GLY A 132 -13.10 2.77 -4.62
N GLU A 133 -13.27 3.27 -3.40
CA GLU A 133 -12.25 3.16 -2.35
C GLU A 133 -12.15 1.73 -1.81
N THR A 134 -10.91 1.23 -1.76
CA THR A 134 -10.57 -0.11 -1.26
C THR A 134 -9.79 0.06 0.04
N GLU A 135 -10.16 -0.73 1.04
CA GLU A 135 -9.41 -0.86 2.29
C GLU A 135 -8.58 -2.14 2.23
N ILE A 136 -7.28 -1.99 2.47
CA ILE A 136 -6.32 -3.10 2.49
C ILE A 136 -5.83 -3.24 3.93
N SER A 137 -6.11 -4.38 4.53
CA SER A 137 -5.69 -4.70 5.90
C SER A 137 -4.86 -5.97 5.86
N ILE A 138 -3.96 -6.12 6.83
CA ILE A 138 -3.28 -7.39 6.99
C ILE A 138 -3.93 -8.18 8.11
N VAL A 139 -4.39 -9.39 7.77
CA VAL A 139 -4.91 -10.33 8.76
C VAL A 139 -3.72 -11.03 9.43
N GLU A 140 -3.58 -10.84 10.73
CA GLU A 140 -2.48 -11.40 11.52
C GLU A 140 -2.88 -11.71 12.97
N GLY A 141 -2.24 -12.71 13.55
CA GLY A 141 -2.42 -13.16 14.93
C GLY A 141 -1.93 -14.60 15.07
N GLU A 142 -1.61 -15.04 16.28
CA GLU A 142 -1.22 -16.44 16.53
C GLU A 142 -2.43 -17.37 16.42
N HIS A 143 -3.61 -16.85 16.75
CA HIS A 143 -4.87 -17.60 16.74
C HIS A 143 -6.00 -16.79 16.10
N LEU A 144 -7.05 -17.48 15.66
CA LEU A 144 -8.20 -16.89 14.98
C LEU A 144 -8.79 -15.73 15.77
N LYS A 145 -8.93 -15.89 17.09
CA LYS A 145 -9.43 -14.84 17.97
C LYS A 145 -8.61 -13.55 17.90
N GLU A 146 -7.29 -13.67 17.88
CA GLU A 146 -6.39 -12.52 17.81
C GLU A 146 -6.48 -11.85 16.43
N ALA A 147 -6.51 -12.65 15.36
CA ALA A 147 -6.73 -12.14 14.01
C ALA A 147 -8.05 -11.36 13.87
N LEU A 148 -9.14 -11.87 14.45
CA LEU A 148 -10.43 -11.20 14.46
C LEU A 148 -10.45 -9.94 15.34
N LYS A 149 -9.69 -9.93 16.44
CA LYS A 149 -9.51 -8.73 17.27
C LYS A 149 -8.75 -7.64 16.51
N ASN A 150 -7.64 -8.00 15.86
CA ASN A 150 -6.81 -7.07 15.10
C ASN A 150 -7.59 -6.47 13.93
N ILE A 151 -8.27 -7.30 13.13
CA ILE A 151 -9.09 -6.81 12.02
C ILE A 151 -10.26 -5.95 12.51
N SER A 152 -10.86 -6.25 13.68
CA SER A 152 -11.90 -5.39 14.26
C SER A 152 -11.38 -4.00 14.55
N LYS A 153 -10.16 -3.89 15.09
CA LYS A 153 -9.52 -2.60 15.35
C LYS A 153 -9.26 -1.83 14.05
N ASP A 154 -8.76 -2.49 13.02
CA ASP A 154 -8.46 -1.86 11.72
C ASP A 154 -9.71 -1.19 11.13
N TYR A 155 -10.86 -1.87 11.21
CA TYR A 155 -12.15 -1.37 10.70
C TYR A 155 -12.90 -0.47 11.70
N SER A 156 -12.28 -0.12 12.84
CA SER A 156 -12.91 0.67 13.91
C SER A 156 -14.21 0.03 14.46
N TRP A 157 -14.18 -1.29 14.64
CA TRP A 157 -15.17 -2.09 15.35
C TRP A 157 -14.72 -2.39 16.79
N ASN A 158 -15.69 -2.44 17.68
CA ASN A 158 -15.50 -2.73 19.09
C ASN A 158 -15.31 -4.24 19.31
N TRP A 159 -14.14 -4.57 19.84
CA TRP A 159 -13.82 -5.88 20.39
C TRP A 159 -13.94 -5.85 21.91
N ILE A 160 -14.84 -6.66 22.46
CA ILE A 160 -15.04 -6.77 23.90
C ILE A 160 -14.23 -7.96 24.42
N GLU A 161 -13.26 -7.66 25.27
CA GLU A 161 -12.35 -8.65 25.89
C GLU A 161 -13.08 -9.70 26.73
N ASP A 162 -12.39 -10.81 26.96
CA ASP A 162 -12.88 -11.92 27.77
C ASP A 162 -13.25 -11.51 29.19
N GLY A 163 -14.26 -12.20 29.74
CA GLY A 163 -14.73 -11.98 31.10
C GLY A 163 -15.53 -10.70 31.29
N LYS A 164 -15.73 -9.90 30.23
CA LYS A 164 -16.64 -8.75 30.23
C LYS A 164 -18.02 -9.16 29.71
N GLN A 165 -19.05 -8.45 30.20
CA GLN A 165 -20.40 -8.60 29.66
C GLN A 165 -20.40 -8.24 28.17
N GLY A 166 -20.90 -9.14 27.33
CA GLY A 166 -20.92 -8.97 25.89
C GLY A 166 -19.59 -9.26 25.18
N GLN A 167 -18.69 -10.06 25.79
CA GLN A 167 -17.43 -10.45 25.16
C GLN A 167 -17.60 -10.91 23.69
N SER A 168 -16.67 -10.50 22.84
CA SER A 168 -16.74 -10.68 21.40
C SER A 168 -16.47 -12.11 20.95
N TYR A 169 -15.85 -12.96 21.77
CA TYR A 169 -15.54 -14.33 21.40
C TYR A 169 -16.25 -15.32 22.33
N LEU A 170 -17.25 -16.01 21.79
CA LEU A 170 -18.07 -17.00 22.48
C LEU A 170 -17.96 -18.40 21.86
N ALA A 171 -17.23 -18.55 20.75
CA ALA A 171 -16.93 -19.85 20.16
C ALA A 171 -16.09 -20.71 21.11
N THR A 172 -16.35 -22.02 21.10
CA THR A 172 -15.74 -22.95 22.06
C THR A 172 -14.25 -23.14 21.81
N SER A 173 -13.84 -23.13 20.54
CA SER A 173 -12.46 -23.39 20.12
C SER A 173 -11.79 -22.12 19.61
N ASN A 174 -10.55 -21.88 20.03
CA ASN A 174 -9.69 -20.88 19.42
C ASN A 174 -8.71 -21.56 18.46
N TYR A 175 -8.95 -21.41 17.16
CA TYR A 175 -8.19 -22.11 16.13
C TYR A 175 -6.81 -21.48 15.92
N ASN A 176 -5.83 -22.32 15.61
CA ASN A 176 -4.51 -21.84 15.18
C ASN A 176 -4.62 -21.01 13.89
N PHE A 177 -3.86 -19.93 13.80
CA PHE A 177 -3.85 -19.03 12.66
C PHE A 177 -2.44 -18.96 12.06
N PRO A 178 -2.11 -19.83 11.10
CA PRO A 178 -0.71 -20.16 10.80
C PRO A 178 0.01 -19.13 9.92
N TYR A 179 -0.70 -18.22 9.23
CA TYR A 179 -0.05 -17.29 8.30
C TYR A 179 -0.74 -15.94 8.25
N LYS A 180 0.08 -14.90 8.15
CA LYS A 180 -0.30 -13.51 7.87
C LYS A 180 -0.63 -13.37 6.38
N TYR A 181 -1.69 -12.65 6.03
CA TYR A 181 -2.04 -12.38 4.63
C TYR A 181 -2.77 -11.05 4.42
N PRO A 182 -2.60 -10.39 3.27
CA PRO A 182 -3.35 -9.20 2.93
C PRO A 182 -4.81 -9.56 2.58
N LEU A 183 -5.74 -8.75 3.05
CA LEU A 183 -7.16 -8.81 2.75
C LEU A 183 -7.59 -7.45 2.20
N ALA A 184 -8.46 -7.46 1.20
CA ALA A 184 -9.00 -6.24 0.62
C ALA A 184 -10.52 -6.30 0.63
N THR A 185 -11.13 -5.18 0.97
CA THR A 185 -12.59 -5.00 0.94
C THR A 185 -12.92 -3.62 0.39
N LYS A 186 -14.20 -3.37 0.11
CA LYS A 186 -14.66 -1.98 -0.04
C LYS A 186 -14.45 -1.25 1.27
N LYS A 187 -14.07 0.03 1.22
CA LYS A 187 -13.81 0.81 2.42
C LYS A 187 -14.94 0.71 3.46
N GLY A 188 -14.60 0.30 4.67
CA GLY A 188 -15.53 0.12 5.78
C GLY A 188 -16.39 -1.15 5.74
N ASP A 189 -16.23 -2.05 4.75
CA ASP A 189 -16.99 -3.30 4.65
C ASP A 189 -16.41 -4.39 5.56
N PHE A 190 -16.60 -4.18 6.86
CA PHE A 190 -16.16 -5.11 7.89
C PHE A 190 -16.86 -6.48 7.80
N GLY A 191 -18.11 -6.51 7.33
CA GLY A 191 -18.85 -7.75 7.13
C GLY A 191 -18.16 -8.66 6.12
N GLN A 192 -17.74 -8.11 4.98
CA GLN A 192 -16.93 -8.84 4.01
C GLN A 192 -15.59 -9.28 4.60
N ALA A 193 -14.93 -8.41 5.37
CA ALA A 193 -13.63 -8.71 5.96
C ALA A 193 -13.71 -9.92 6.91
N ILE A 194 -14.60 -9.86 7.89
CA ILE A 194 -14.82 -10.92 8.87
C ILE A 194 -15.26 -12.21 8.19
N SER A 195 -16.25 -12.13 7.27
CA SER A 195 -16.73 -13.31 6.55
C SER A 195 -15.62 -14.02 5.80
N SER A 196 -14.68 -13.28 5.22
CA SER A 196 -13.55 -13.86 4.51
C SER A 196 -12.63 -14.63 5.45
N ILE A 197 -12.31 -14.06 6.60
CA ILE A 197 -11.41 -14.68 7.61
C ILE A 197 -12.05 -15.93 8.21
N ILE A 198 -13.32 -15.85 8.61
CA ILE A 198 -13.99 -16.96 9.31
C ILE A 198 -14.45 -18.09 8.37
N SER A 199 -14.47 -17.88 7.05
CA SER A 199 -14.96 -18.87 6.08
C SER A 199 -14.28 -20.24 6.15
N ALA A 200 -13.03 -20.29 6.63
CA ALA A 200 -12.25 -21.50 6.79
C ALA A 200 -12.45 -22.20 8.16
N TYR A 201 -13.30 -21.64 9.03
CA TYR A 201 -13.46 -22.09 10.41
C TYR A 201 -14.95 -22.36 10.71
N PRO A 202 -15.26 -23.31 11.61
CA PRO A 202 -16.65 -23.63 11.96
C PRO A 202 -17.21 -22.63 12.98
N VAL A 203 -17.06 -21.34 12.70
CA VAL A 203 -17.58 -20.24 13.50
C VAL A 203 -18.39 -19.31 12.60
N ARG A 204 -19.25 -18.51 13.23
CA ARG A 204 -20.03 -17.46 12.57
C ARG A 204 -19.87 -16.15 13.32
N ALA A 205 -20.06 -15.04 12.62
CA ALA A 205 -20.06 -13.72 13.21
C ALA A 205 -21.48 -13.15 13.26
N GLU A 206 -21.82 -12.52 14.38
CA GLU A 206 -22.97 -11.62 14.52
C GLU A 206 -22.44 -10.21 14.68
N LEU A 207 -22.92 -9.31 13.82
CA LEU A 207 -22.52 -7.91 13.81
C LEU A 207 -23.65 -7.07 14.40
N ASN A 208 -23.32 -6.29 15.42
CA ASN A 208 -24.21 -5.27 15.96
C ASN A 208 -23.79 -3.91 15.42
N GLU A 209 -24.44 -3.47 14.35
CA GLU A 209 -24.15 -2.21 13.67
C GLU A 209 -24.35 -0.98 14.56
N ASN A 210 -25.31 -1.01 15.50
CA ASN A 210 -25.66 0.14 16.33
C ASN A 210 -24.53 0.58 17.26
N ASN A 211 -23.77 -0.39 17.77
CA ASN A 211 -22.62 -0.14 18.65
C ASN A 211 -21.31 -0.62 18.05
N ARG A 212 -21.30 -1.03 16.76
CA ARG A 212 -20.15 -1.59 16.05
C ARG A 212 -19.45 -2.71 16.80
N THR A 213 -20.19 -3.57 17.50
CA THR A 213 -19.61 -4.71 18.21
C THR A 213 -19.74 -5.98 17.39
N VAL A 214 -18.68 -6.77 17.35
CA VAL A 214 -18.69 -8.12 16.76
C VAL A 214 -18.83 -9.19 17.84
N THR A 215 -19.57 -10.25 17.55
CA THR A 215 -19.66 -11.46 18.38
C THR A 215 -19.42 -12.70 17.54
N ILE A 216 -18.49 -13.56 17.96
CA ILE A 216 -18.09 -14.79 17.26
C ILE A 216 -18.65 -15.99 18.04
N LEU A 217 -19.36 -16.85 17.34
CA LEU A 217 -20.08 -18.00 17.90
C LEU A 217 -19.73 -19.27 17.11
N ASP A 218 -19.93 -20.44 17.70
CA ASP A 218 -19.82 -21.68 16.94
C ASP A 218 -20.90 -21.71 15.83
N ALA A 219 -20.52 -22.20 14.65
CA ALA A 219 -21.46 -22.49 13.57
C ALA A 219 -22.27 -23.76 13.94
N LYS A 220 -23.57 -23.75 13.64
CA LYS A 220 -24.45 -24.90 13.84
C LYS A 220 -24.37 -25.87 12.66
#